data_AF-A0ABC8YX21-F1
#
_entry.id   AF-A0ABC8YX21-F1
#
_cell.length_a   1.000
_cell.length_b   1.000
_cell.length_c   1.000
_cell.angle_alpha   90.00
_cell.angle_beta   90.00
_cell.angle_gamma   90.00
#
_symmetry.space_group_name_H-M   'P 1'
#
loop_
_entity.id
_entity.type
_entity.pdbx_description
1 polymer ?
#
loop_
_entity_poly.entity_id
_entity_poly.type
_entity_poly.pdbx_seq_one_letter_code
_entity_poly.pdbx_strand_id
1 'polypeptide(L)'
;MARQHHLGQLCLGSFWCISLTPVAPKLQRVNYELHTLPVDAKAVTDGDTITVYVNMSNHPESGDVPQEVHKAANERTKARAAKNYQRADALQKIILGAGYRQIPNMGGEQVLAKKYRIRLRGIDTPESLMPYGKEAKEELMRLLQGKTLKISIYDSDRYGRLVGDVDCNGVSVQEHMLKKGLAWHYTAYDHRMELSKWENQARASRTGLWALPDPEKPWDWRKKKRIGTV
;
A
#
# COMPACT_ATOMS: atom_id res chain seq x y z
N MET A 1 -22.10 68.59 32.06
CA MET A 1 -21.97 67.70 33.23
C MET A 1 -23.10 66.68 33.18
N ALA A 2 -22.82 65.46 32.71
CA ALA A 2 -23.80 64.39 32.52
C ALA A 2 -23.21 63.06 33.02
N ARG A 3 -24.06 62.29 33.70
CA ARG A 3 -23.80 60.97 34.31
C ARG A 3 -23.58 59.89 33.25
N GLN A 4 -22.80 58.86 33.57
CA GLN A 4 -23.26 57.46 33.42
C GLN A 4 -22.39 56.46 34.22
N HIS A 5 -23.10 55.59 34.94
CA HIS A 5 -22.62 54.39 35.62
C HIS A 5 -22.52 53.21 34.65
N HIS A 6 -21.94 52.10 35.17
CA HIS A 6 -22.02 50.69 34.74
C HIS A 6 -20.99 50.25 33.68
N LEU A 7 -20.36 49.08 33.72
CA LEU A 7 -20.54 47.79 34.43
C LEU A 7 -19.14 47.26 34.81
N GLY A 8 -18.92 46.50 35.90
CA GLY A 8 -19.69 45.33 36.31
C GLY A 8 -18.97 44.06 35.81
N GLN A 9 -17.98 43.64 36.60
CA GLN A 9 -17.23 42.40 36.44
C GLN A 9 -18.16 41.23 36.81
N LEU A 10 -18.47 40.38 35.83
CA LEU A 10 -19.18 39.11 36.04
C LEU A 10 -18.40 38.00 35.31
N CYS A 11 -17.60 37.27 36.08
CA CYS A 11 -17.04 35.99 35.70
C CYS A 11 -18.12 34.92 35.85
N LEU A 12 -18.69 34.42 34.76
CA LEU A 12 -19.43 33.16 34.71
C LEU A 12 -19.26 32.53 33.33
N GLY A 13 -18.67 31.33 33.27
CA GLY A 13 -18.67 30.50 32.06
C GLY A 13 -17.33 29.83 31.81
N SER A 14 -17.17 28.61 32.33
CA SER A 14 -16.06 27.70 32.05
C SER A 14 -16.03 27.34 30.56
N PHE A 15 -15.36 28.16 29.74
CA PHE A 15 -14.97 27.77 28.39
C PHE A 15 -13.80 26.78 28.49
N TRP A 16 -14.11 25.50 28.36
CA TRP A 16 -13.11 24.51 27.95
C TRP A 16 -12.67 24.86 26.53
N CYS A 17 -11.64 25.70 26.42
CA CYS A 17 -10.92 25.87 25.18
C CYS A 17 -10.07 24.60 24.99
N ILE A 18 -10.62 23.60 24.29
CA ILE A 18 -9.83 22.47 23.81
C ILE A 18 -8.90 23.07 22.75
N SER A 19 -7.70 23.45 23.16
CA SER A 19 -6.60 23.74 22.26
C SER A 19 -6.32 22.46 21.48
N LEU A 20 -6.90 22.34 20.28
CA LEU A 20 -6.45 21.40 19.27
C LEU A 20 -5.06 21.85 18.83
N THR A 21 -4.06 21.55 19.64
CA THR A 21 -2.67 21.60 19.18
C THR A 21 -2.60 20.67 17.97
N PRO A 22 -2.26 21.16 16.77
CA PRO A 22 -1.97 20.26 15.66
C PRO A 22 -0.85 19.33 16.14
N VAL A 23 -1.17 18.05 16.29
CA VAL A 23 -0.18 17.02 16.59
C VAL A 23 0.78 17.07 15.42
N ALA A 24 2.00 17.56 15.66
CA ALA A 24 3.04 17.58 14.65
C ALA A 24 3.14 16.16 14.06
N PRO A 25 3.13 16.00 12.72
CA PRO A 25 3.16 14.68 12.13
C PRO A 25 4.42 13.98 12.63
N LYS A 26 4.26 12.84 13.32
CA LYS A 26 5.38 11.98 13.69
C LYS A 26 6.13 11.68 12.40
N LEU A 27 7.41 12.07 12.35
CA LEU A 27 8.34 11.59 11.32
C LEU A 27 8.37 10.07 11.43
N GLN A 28 7.60 9.39 10.57
CA GLN A 28 7.59 7.94 10.53
C GLN A 28 8.92 7.49 9.95
N ARG A 29 9.75 6.88 10.79
CA ARG A 29 11.02 6.29 10.38
C ARG A 29 10.73 5.03 9.57
N VAL A 30 11.49 4.80 8.50
CA VAL A 30 11.48 3.53 7.78
C VAL A 30 11.93 2.43 8.74
N ASN A 31 11.12 1.39 8.92
CA ASN A 31 11.46 0.24 9.76
C ASN A 31 12.49 -0.64 9.04
N TYR A 32 12.22 -0.98 7.79
CA TYR A 32 13.10 -1.75 6.91
C TYR A 32 12.66 -1.58 5.44
N GLU A 33 13.51 -2.04 4.53
CA GLU A 33 13.23 -2.02 3.09
C GLU A 33 13.06 -3.44 2.54
N LEU A 34 12.18 -3.57 1.56
CA LEU A 34 12.01 -4.79 0.76
C LEU A 34 12.45 -4.54 -0.67
N HIS A 35 13.19 -5.50 -1.22
CA HIS A 35 13.53 -5.56 -2.64
C HIS A 35 12.80 -6.75 -3.28
N THR A 36 11.90 -6.47 -4.21
CA THR A 36 11.01 -7.50 -4.75
C THR A 36 11.62 -8.22 -5.94
N LEU A 37 11.15 -9.46 -6.14
CA LEU A 37 11.17 -10.09 -7.47
C LEU A 37 10.28 -9.31 -8.45
N PRO A 38 10.42 -9.54 -9.77
CA PRO A 38 9.55 -8.92 -10.76
C PRO A 38 8.06 -9.13 -10.45
N VAL A 39 7.29 -8.05 -10.52
CA VAL A 39 5.87 -8.08 -10.17
C VAL A 39 5.06 -8.72 -11.31
N ASP A 40 4.27 -9.74 -10.98
CA ASP A 40 3.29 -10.35 -11.88
C ASP A 40 2.11 -9.38 -12.09
N ALA A 41 1.53 -9.30 -13.29
CA ALA A 41 0.33 -8.49 -13.54
C ALA A 41 -0.82 -8.79 -12.55
N LYS A 42 -0.98 -10.07 -12.17
CA LYS A 42 -2.00 -10.56 -11.24
C LYS A 42 -1.75 -10.16 -9.79
N ALA A 43 -0.58 -9.59 -9.49
CA ALA A 43 -0.23 -9.07 -8.16
C ALA A 43 -1.03 -7.83 -7.77
N VAL A 44 -1.53 -7.07 -8.74
CA VAL A 44 -2.24 -5.82 -8.52
C VAL A 44 -3.73 -6.14 -8.36
N THR A 45 -4.22 -6.04 -7.12
CA THR A 45 -5.60 -6.40 -6.79
C THR A 45 -6.58 -5.28 -7.12
N ASP A 46 -6.18 -4.05 -6.79
CA ASP A 46 -6.91 -2.79 -6.92
C ASP A 46 -5.91 -1.67 -7.26
N GLY A 47 -6.29 -0.40 -7.12
CA GLY A 47 -5.44 0.74 -7.47
C GLY A 47 -4.39 1.12 -6.43
N ASP A 48 -4.36 0.50 -5.24
CA ASP A 48 -3.50 0.94 -4.14
C ASP A 48 -2.94 -0.15 -3.21
N THR A 49 -3.20 -1.40 -3.55
CA THR A 49 -2.72 -2.60 -2.86
C THR A 49 -2.07 -3.54 -3.87
N ILE A 50 -0.87 -4.01 -3.54
CA ILE A 50 -0.08 -4.94 -4.37
C ILE A 50 0.38 -6.16 -3.58
N THR A 51 0.49 -7.29 -4.25
CA THR A 51 1.11 -8.51 -3.70
C THR A 51 2.49 -8.70 -4.29
N VAL A 52 3.53 -8.70 -3.46
CA VAL A 52 4.91 -8.86 -3.94
C VAL A 52 5.53 -10.13 -3.38
N TYR A 53 6.54 -10.62 -4.08
CA TYR A 53 7.38 -11.70 -3.62
C TYR A 53 8.79 -11.19 -3.41
N VAL A 54 9.38 -11.53 -2.29
CA VAL A 54 10.75 -11.15 -1.93
C VAL A 54 11.58 -12.40 -1.83
N ASN A 55 12.75 -12.40 -2.49
CA ASN A 55 13.71 -13.50 -2.40
C ASN A 55 14.25 -13.57 -0.97
N MET A 56 14.15 -14.74 -0.35
CA MET A 56 14.58 -14.93 1.03
C MET A 56 16.10 -15.01 1.19
N SER A 57 16.88 -15.22 0.13
CA SER A 57 18.34 -15.29 0.25
C SER A 57 19.00 -13.97 0.67
N ASN A 58 18.37 -12.83 0.36
CA ASN A 58 18.90 -11.49 0.64
C ASN A 58 17.97 -10.67 1.55
N HIS A 59 17.14 -11.35 2.35
CA HIS A 59 16.14 -10.73 3.21
C HIS A 59 16.64 -10.65 4.67
N PRO A 60 16.28 -9.61 5.46
CA PRO A 60 16.63 -9.54 6.88
C PRO A 60 16.18 -10.78 7.68
N GLU A 61 14.99 -11.29 7.37
CA GLU A 61 14.42 -12.52 7.96
C GLU A 61 14.88 -13.80 7.22
N SER A 62 16.02 -13.77 6.52
CA SER A 62 16.55 -14.96 5.82
C SER A 62 16.83 -16.13 6.78
N GLY A 63 17.28 -15.83 8.00
CA GLY A 63 17.51 -16.82 9.05
C GLY A 63 16.25 -17.46 9.62
N ASP A 64 15.08 -16.86 9.40
CA ASP A 64 13.80 -17.34 9.94
C ASP A 64 13.16 -18.42 9.07
N VAL A 65 13.74 -18.71 7.90
CA VAL A 65 13.23 -19.75 7.01
C VAL A 65 13.53 -21.13 7.61
N PRO A 66 12.51 -21.98 7.86
CA PRO A 66 12.73 -23.29 8.45
C PRO A 66 13.61 -24.17 7.55
N GLN A 67 14.53 -24.94 8.16
CA GLN A 67 15.43 -25.84 7.44
C GLN A 67 14.67 -26.85 6.55
N GLU A 68 13.50 -27.30 6.99
CA GLU A 68 12.63 -28.19 6.21
C GLU A 68 12.18 -27.54 4.90
N VAL A 69 11.90 -26.24 4.88
CA VAL A 69 11.48 -25.52 3.68
C VAL A 69 12.64 -25.44 2.68
N HIS A 70 13.86 -25.18 3.14
CA HIS A 70 15.06 -25.22 2.29
C HIS A 70 15.29 -26.61 1.68
N LYS A 71 15.18 -27.67 2.49
CA LYS A 71 15.29 -29.05 2.01
C LYS A 71 14.21 -29.36 0.98
N ALA A 72 12.95 -29.03 1.28
CA ALA A 72 11.82 -29.26 0.40
C ALA A 72 11.96 -28.52 -0.94
N ALA A 73 12.44 -27.28 -0.93
CA ALA A 73 12.70 -26.48 -2.13
C ALA A 73 13.77 -27.15 -3.02
N ASN A 74 14.90 -27.55 -2.44
CA ASN A 74 15.99 -28.21 -3.17
C ASN A 74 15.53 -29.56 -3.75
N GLU A 75 14.84 -30.37 -2.96
CA GLU A 75 14.29 -31.66 -3.41
C GLU A 75 13.23 -31.49 -4.48
N ARG A 76 12.41 -30.44 -4.41
CA ARG A 76 11.37 -30.18 -5.42
C ARG A 76 11.99 -29.88 -6.78
N THR A 77 13.06 -29.09 -6.81
CA THR A 77 13.81 -28.81 -8.05
C THR A 77 14.35 -30.10 -8.66
N LYS A 78 14.96 -30.97 -7.84
CA LYS A 78 15.44 -32.30 -8.28
C LYS A 78 14.30 -33.19 -8.79
N ALA A 79 13.18 -33.26 -8.07
CA ALA A 79 12.01 -34.06 -8.45
C ALA A 79 11.42 -33.61 -9.79
N ARG A 80 11.32 -32.29 -10.03
CA ARG A 80 10.88 -31.74 -11.32
C ARG A 80 11.84 -32.09 -12.46
N ALA A 81 13.15 -32.00 -12.23
CA ALA A 81 14.17 -32.38 -13.22
C ALA A 81 14.07 -33.88 -13.57
N ALA A 82 13.75 -34.72 -12.60
CA ALA A 82 13.49 -36.15 -12.78
C ALA A 82 12.07 -36.49 -13.29
N LYS A 83 11.25 -35.48 -13.65
CA LYS A 83 9.84 -35.64 -14.06
C LYS A 83 8.95 -36.38 -13.04
N ASN A 84 9.35 -36.40 -11.77
CA ASN A 84 8.55 -36.95 -10.67
C ASN A 84 7.60 -35.86 -10.12
N TYR A 85 6.50 -35.65 -10.83
CA TYR A 85 5.54 -34.59 -10.51
C TYR A 85 4.81 -34.84 -9.19
N GLN A 86 4.49 -36.10 -8.86
CA GLN A 86 3.84 -36.43 -7.58
C GLN A 86 4.70 -36.02 -6.38
N ARG A 87 6.01 -36.31 -6.41
CA ARG A 87 6.93 -35.86 -5.36
C ARG A 87 7.08 -34.35 -5.35
N ALA A 88 7.19 -33.72 -6.52
CA ALA A 88 7.32 -32.27 -6.62
C ALA A 88 6.10 -31.53 -6.05
N ASP A 89 4.89 -32.04 -6.29
CA ASP A 89 3.63 -31.46 -5.79
C ASP A 89 3.47 -31.67 -4.28
N ALA A 90 3.87 -32.82 -3.75
CA ALA A 90 3.90 -33.05 -2.31
C ALA A 90 4.85 -32.07 -1.59
N LEU A 91 6.04 -31.85 -2.15
CA LEU A 91 7.00 -30.87 -1.62
C LEU A 91 6.49 -29.43 -1.77
N GLN A 92 5.79 -29.12 -2.87
CA GLN A 92 5.16 -27.82 -3.04
C GLN A 92 4.15 -27.51 -1.94
N LYS A 93 3.36 -28.50 -1.49
CA LYS A 93 2.41 -28.33 -0.38
C LYS A 93 3.12 -27.96 0.92
N ILE A 94 4.27 -28.57 1.21
CA ILE A 94 5.10 -28.25 2.39
C ILE A 94 5.56 -26.79 2.33
N ILE A 95 6.14 -26.38 1.19
CA ILE A 95 6.64 -25.02 0.98
C ILE A 95 5.51 -23.99 1.12
N LEU A 96 4.35 -24.26 0.50
CA LEU A 96 3.17 -23.39 0.58
C LEU A 96 2.58 -23.34 1.99
N GLY A 97 2.52 -24.47 2.71
CA GLY A 97 2.03 -24.56 4.07
C GLY A 97 2.87 -23.73 5.05
N ALA A 98 4.16 -23.59 4.78
CA ALA A 98 5.06 -22.72 5.53
C ALA A 98 5.00 -21.24 5.09
N GLY A 99 4.15 -20.87 4.11
CA GLY A 99 4.00 -19.49 3.64
C GLY A 99 5.01 -19.04 2.58
N TYR A 100 5.78 -19.96 2.02
CA TYR A 100 6.79 -19.67 1.00
C TYR A 100 6.36 -20.18 -0.39
N ARG A 101 7.08 -19.77 -1.43
CA ARG A 101 6.93 -20.25 -2.81
C ARG A 101 8.29 -20.39 -3.49
N GLN A 102 8.37 -21.27 -4.48
CA GLN A 102 9.46 -21.25 -5.45
C GLN A 102 9.02 -20.47 -6.69
N ILE A 103 9.76 -19.42 -7.01
CA ILE A 103 9.48 -18.50 -8.11
C ILE A 103 10.77 -18.32 -8.91
N PRO A 104 10.72 -18.29 -10.27
CA PRO A 104 11.89 -17.97 -11.06
C PRO A 104 12.33 -16.52 -10.80
N ASN A 105 13.63 -16.31 -10.56
CA ASN A 105 14.23 -14.99 -10.62
C ASN A 105 14.41 -14.53 -12.08
N MET A 106 14.99 -13.35 -12.29
CA MET A 106 15.27 -12.82 -13.63
C MET A 106 16.16 -13.73 -14.50
N GLY A 107 17.02 -14.54 -13.87
CA GLY A 107 17.88 -15.53 -14.55
C GLY A 107 17.20 -16.89 -14.78
N GLY A 108 15.93 -17.05 -14.42
CA GLY A 108 15.18 -18.31 -14.54
C GLY A 108 15.44 -19.32 -13.43
N GLU A 109 16.33 -19.02 -12.48
CA GLU A 109 16.61 -19.87 -11.33
C GLU A 109 15.43 -19.86 -10.34
N GLN A 110 15.03 -21.03 -9.86
CA GLN A 110 13.97 -21.16 -8.87
C GLN A 110 14.47 -20.75 -7.48
N VAL A 111 14.07 -19.56 -7.03
CA VAL A 111 14.40 -19.05 -5.70
C VAL A 111 13.24 -19.23 -4.73
N LEU A 112 13.57 -19.39 -3.44
CA LEU A 112 12.58 -19.39 -2.39
C LEU A 112 12.17 -17.95 -2.05
N ALA A 113 10.87 -17.68 -2.10
CA ALA A 113 10.33 -16.35 -1.91
C ALA A 113 9.16 -16.34 -0.91
N LYS A 114 9.04 -15.25 -0.15
CA LYS A 114 7.92 -14.99 0.77
C LYS A 114 6.98 -13.97 0.16
N LYS A 115 5.68 -14.17 0.38
CA LYS A 115 4.61 -13.29 -0.12
C LYS A 115 4.36 -12.17 0.88
N TYR A 116 4.29 -10.94 0.39
CA TYR A 116 3.85 -9.78 1.16
C TYR A 116 2.70 -9.07 0.45
N ARG A 117 1.76 -8.55 1.25
CA ARG A 117 0.71 -7.64 0.76
C ARG A 117 1.07 -6.23 1.20
N ILE A 118 1.14 -5.31 0.26
CA ILE A 118 1.59 -3.94 0.48
C ILE A 118 0.43 -2.99 0.18
N ARG A 119 0.11 -2.12 1.13
CA ARG A 119 -0.77 -0.96 0.94
C ARG A 119 0.08 0.26 0.68
N LEU A 120 -0.17 0.95 -0.44
CA LEU A 120 0.52 2.19 -0.77
C LEU A 120 0.21 3.27 0.28
N ARG A 121 1.25 3.75 0.96
CA ARG A 121 1.10 4.70 2.06
C ARG A 121 0.61 6.06 1.56
N GLY A 122 -0.37 6.61 2.26
CA GLY A 122 -0.85 7.98 2.06
C GLY A 122 -1.78 8.20 0.88
N ILE A 123 -2.08 7.19 0.07
CA ILE A 123 -3.02 7.33 -1.04
C ILE A 123 -4.19 6.35 -0.92
N ASP A 124 -5.34 6.71 -1.47
CA ASP A 124 -6.51 5.83 -1.55
C ASP A 124 -7.13 5.95 -2.95
N THR A 125 -7.26 4.84 -3.65
CA THR A 125 -7.79 4.81 -5.02
C THR A 125 -9.29 4.53 -5.05
N PRO A 126 -10.03 4.98 -6.08
CA PRO A 126 -11.41 4.56 -6.29
C PRO A 126 -11.54 3.04 -6.26
N GLU A 127 -12.56 2.54 -5.57
CA GLU A 127 -12.87 1.11 -5.50
C GLU A 127 -13.23 0.58 -6.89
N SER A 128 -13.09 -0.73 -7.14
CA SER A 128 -13.28 -1.28 -8.50
C SER A 128 -14.67 -1.02 -9.13
N LEU A 129 -15.69 -0.74 -8.31
CA LEU A 129 -17.04 -0.41 -8.75
C LEU A 129 -17.31 1.11 -8.80
N MET A 130 -16.34 1.93 -8.43
CA MET A 130 -16.41 3.39 -8.56
C MET A 130 -15.88 3.83 -9.93
N PRO A 131 -16.32 4.99 -10.45
CA PRO A 131 -15.65 5.64 -11.57
C PRO A 131 -14.13 5.74 -11.31
N TYR A 132 -13.33 5.48 -12.35
CA TYR A 132 -11.86 5.44 -12.29
C TYR A 132 -11.24 4.28 -11.49
N GLY A 133 -12.03 3.38 -10.90
CA GLY A 133 -11.49 2.25 -10.13
C GLY A 133 -10.77 1.21 -10.98
N LYS A 134 -11.28 0.96 -12.20
CA LYS A 134 -10.64 0.07 -13.16
C LYS A 134 -9.36 0.70 -13.71
N GLU A 135 -9.43 1.97 -14.08
CA GLU A 135 -8.34 2.76 -14.64
C GLU A 135 -7.18 2.90 -13.64
N ALA A 136 -7.48 3.10 -12.35
CA ALA A 136 -6.46 3.14 -11.29
C ALA A 136 -5.73 1.80 -11.18
N LYS A 137 -6.46 0.68 -11.18
CA LYS A 137 -5.87 -0.66 -11.15
C LYS A 137 -5.01 -0.93 -12.39
N GLU A 138 -5.53 -0.62 -13.58
CA GLU A 138 -4.84 -0.86 -14.85
C GLU A 138 -3.55 -0.03 -14.96
N GLU A 139 -3.58 1.23 -14.54
CA GLU A 139 -2.38 2.07 -14.53
C GLU A 139 -1.33 1.58 -13.53
N LEU A 140 -1.75 1.17 -12.34
CA LEU A 140 -0.83 0.59 -11.35
C LEU A 140 -0.22 -0.71 -11.89
N MET A 141 -1.03 -1.59 -12.48
CA MET A 141 -0.54 -2.81 -13.13
C MET A 141 0.46 -2.49 -14.23
N ARG A 142 0.14 -1.56 -15.13
CA ARG A 142 1.03 -1.13 -16.23
C ARG A 142 2.35 -0.55 -15.71
N LEU A 143 2.31 0.17 -14.60
CA LEU A 143 3.49 0.77 -13.99
C LEU A 143 4.44 -0.30 -13.43
N LEU A 144 3.90 -1.36 -12.81
CA LEU A 144 4.68 -2.31 -12.01
C LEU A 144 5.01 -3.63 -12.72
N GLN A 145 4.16 -4.08 -13.65
CA GLN A 145 4.29 -5.41 -14.26
C GLN A 145 5.69 -5.63 -14.86
N GLY A 146 6.30 -6.75 -14.49
CA GLY A 146 7.62 -7.18 -14.96
C GLY A 146 8.79 -6.43 -14.31
N LYS A 147 8.54 -5.49 -13.39
CA LYS A 147 9.59 -4.69 -12.74
C LYS A 147 9.81 -5.10 -11.30
N THR A 148 11.01 -4.86 -10.81
CA THR A 148 11.38 -5.00 -9.40
C THR A 148 11.09 -3.69 -8.65
N LEU A 149 10.73 -3.79 -7.38
CA LEU A 149 10.36 -2.65 -6.55
C LEU A 149 11.30 -2.54 -5.35
N LYS A 150 11.55 -1.30 -4.94
CA LYS A 150 12.08 -0.98 -3.61
C LYS A 150 10.92 -0.44 -2.77
N ILE A 151 10.69 -1.05 -1.61
CA ILE A 151 9.56 -0.70 -0.75
C ILE A 151 10.07 -0.35 0.63
N SER A 152 9.88 0.90 1.04
CA SER A 152 10.21 1.36 2.39
C SER A 152 8.99 1.15 3.30
N ILE A 153 9.12 0.27 4.29
CA ILE A 153 8.02 -0.16 5.17
C ILE A 153 8.00 0.69 6.44
N TYR A 154 6.80 1.15 6.82
CA TYR A 154 6.60 2.02 7.99
C TYR A 154 5.70 1.40 9.05
N ASP A 155 4.74 0.57 8.64
CA ASP A 155 3.77 -0.02 9.56
C ASP A 155 3.14 -1.29 8.97
N SER A 156 2.32 -1.98 9.76
CA SER A 156 1.38 -2.99 9.30
C SER A 156 -0.03 -2.61 9.73
N ASP A 157 -0.98 -2.72 8.80
CA ASP A 157 -2.37 -2.46 9.13
C ASP A 157 -3.07 -3.67 9.77
N ARG A 158 -4.29 -3.43 10.29
CA ARG A 158 -5.13 -4.47 10.92
C ARG A 158 -5.54 -5.62 9.99
N TYR A 159 -5.32 -5.51 8.68
CA TYR A 159 -5.62 -6.53 7.68
C TYR A 159 -4.39 -7.36 7.30
N GLY A 160 -3.27 -7.16 8.01
CA GLY A 160 -2.00 -7.83 7.77
C GLY A 160 -1.31 -7.36 6.48
N ARG A 161 -1.60 -6.15 6.00
CA ARG A 161 -0.87 -5.53 4.90
C ARG A 161 0.23 -4.65 5.48
N LEU A 162 1.42 -4.73 4.90
CA LEU A 162 2.47 -3.76 5.20
C LEU A 162 2.12 -2.43 4.53
N VAL A 163 2.29 -1.33 5.25
CA VAL A 163 2.07 0.02 4.76
C VAL A 163 3.42 0.61 4.38
N GLY A 164 3.58 0.96 3.10
CA GLY A 164 4.89 1.33 2.56
C GLY A 164 4.84 2.36 1.45
N ASP A 165 5.95 3.08 1.28
CA ASP A 165 6.22 3.85 0.06
C ASP A 165 6.88 2.93 -0.96
N VAL A 166 6.42 2.98 -2.22
CA VAL A 166 6.89 2.10 -3.28
C VAL A 166 7.62 2.92 -4.34
N ASP A 167 8.85 2.51 -4.62
CA ASP A 167 9.67 3.01 -5.70
C ASP A 167 9.83 1.94 -6.78
N CYS A 168 9.62 2.34 -8.03
CA CYS A 168 9.76 1.51 -9.20
C CYS A 168 10.77 2.17 -10.14
N ASN A 169 12.01 1.68 -10.14
CA ASN A 169 13.13 2.23 -10.93
C ASN A 169 13.36 3.75 -10.70
N GLY A 170 13.31 4.21 -9.45
CA GLY A 170 13.51 5.62 -9.10
C GLY A 170 12.26 6.50 -9.28
N VAL A 171 11.13 5.91 -9.65
CA VAL A 171 9.84 6.60 -9.75
C VAL A 171 8.96 6.21 -8.56
N SER A 172 8.53 7.21 -7.79
CA SER A 172 7.53 7.02 -6.73
C SER A 172 6.19 6.63 -7.36
N VAL A 173 5.67 5.47 -6.95
CA VAL A 173 4.37 4.97 -7.41
C VAL A 173 3.25 5.90 -6.94
N GLN A 174 3.31 6.40 -5.71
CA GLN A 174 2.28 7.30 -5.19
C GLN A 174 2.26 8.66 -5.91
N GLU A 175 3.43 9.21 -6.22
CA GLU A 175 3.54 10.40 -7.06
C GLU A 175 2.87 10.18 -8.42
N HIS A 176 3.21 9.07 -9.09
CA HIS A 176 2.65 8.73 -10.40
C HIS A 176 1.13 8.63 -10.37
N MET A 177 0.58 7.89 -9.40
CA MET A 177 -0.86 7.68 -9.27
C MET A 177 -1.62 8.99 -8.95
N LEU A 178 -1.06 9.84 -8.09
CA LEU A 178 -1.67 11.14 -7.76
C LEU A 178 -1.63 12.10 -8.94
N LYS A 179 -0.48 12.23 -9.63
CA LYS A 179 -0.34 13.10 -10.81
C LYS A 179 -1.21 12.66 -11.99
N LYS A 180 -1.48 11.35 -12.13
CA LYS A 180 -2.43 10.82 -13.11
C LYS A 180 -3.89 11.03 -12.72
N GLY A 181 -4.17 11.58 -11.53
CA GLY A 181 -5.53 11.77 -11.04
C GLY A 181 -6.26 10.44 -10.83
N LEU A 182 -5.55 9.40 -10.39
CA LEU A 182 -6.11 8.06 -10.17
C LEU A 182 -6.19 7.69 -8.70
N ALA A 183 -5.71 8.57 -7.81
CA ALA A 183 -5.74 8.39 -6.37
C ALA A 183 -6.09 9.70 -5.66
N TRP A 184 -6.56 9.58 -4.43
CA TRP A 184 -6.74 10.66 -3.47
C TRP A 184 -5.58 10.68 -2.47
N HIS A 185 -5.14 11.86 -2.02
CA HIS A 185 -4.32 11.96 -0.82
C HIS A 185 -5.18 11.61 0.39
N TYR A 186 -4.80 10.56 1.12
CA TYR A 186 -5.56 10.09 2.26
C TYR A 186 -5.18 10.83 3.54
N THR A 187 -5.67 12.08 3.64
CA THR A 187 -5.29 13.03 4.70
C THR A 187 -5.63 12.62 6.12
N ALA A 188 -6.47 11.59 6.31
CA ALA A 188 -6.74 11.03 7.63
C ALA A 188 -5.53 10.27 8.22
N TYR A 189 -4.60 9.80 7.39
CA TYR A 189 -3.44 9.00 7.81
C TYR A 189 -2.09 9.58 7.36
N ASP A 190 -2.09 10.54 6.43
CA ASP A 190 -0.87 11.11 5.88
C ASP A 190 -1.02 12.62 5.67
N HIS A 191 -0.06 13.40 6.16
CA HIS A 191 -0.09 14.86 6.10
C HIS A 191 1.08 15.45 5.29
N ARG A 192 1.74 14.64 4.45
CA ARG A 192 2.86 15.10 3.62
C ARG A 192 2.37 16.12 2.58
N MET A 193 3.06 17.26 2.51
CA MET A 193 2.75 18.34 1.58
C MET A 193 2.94 17.93 0.12
N GLU A 194 3.86 17.00 -0.14
CA GLU A 194 4.18 16.50 -1.47
C GLU A 194 2.98 15.79 -2.11
N LEU A 195 2.27 14.96 -1.34
CA LEU A 195 1.09 14.24 -1.83
C LEU A 195 -0.04 15.23 -2.15
N SER A 196 -0.28 16.21 -1.27
CA SER A 196 -1.26 17.27 -1.52
C SER A 196 -0.89 18.08 -2.77
N LYS A 197 0.39 18.39 -2.98
CA LYS A 197 0.87 19.10 -4.17
C LYS A 197 0.57 18.31 -5.44
N TRP A 198 0.84 17.01 -5.47
CA TRP A 198 0.58 16.18 -6.65
C TRP A 198 -0.91 16.01 -6.94
N GLU A 199 -1.73 15.84 -5.90
CA GLU A 199 -3.20 15.82 -6.07
C GLU A 199 -3.70 17.15 -6.63
N ASN A 200 -3.27 18.27 -6.07
CA ASN A 200 -3.68 19.61 -6.50
C ASN A 200 -3.27 19.91 -7.94
N GLN A 201 -2.11 19.42 -8.38
CA GLN A 201 -1.69 19.50 -9.78
C GLN A 201 -2.67 18.76 -10.69
N ALA A 202 -3.03 17.52 -10.36
CA ALA A 202 -3.98 16.74 -11.15
C ALA A 202 -5.39 17.37 -11.15
N ARG A 203 -5.83 17.94 -10.02
CA ARG A 203 -7.09 18.71 -9.92
C ARG A 203 -7.10 19.92 -10.84
N ALA A 204 -6.06 20.76 -10.77
CA ALA A 204 -5.95 21.98 -11.58
C ALA A 204 -5.96 21.66 -13.09
N SER A 205 -5.34 20.54 -13.47
CA SER A 205 -5.30 20.06 -14.85
C SER A 205 -6.50 19.19 -15.25
N ARG A 206 -7.52 19.01 -14.38
CA ARG A 206 -8.70 18.15 -14.61
C ARG A 206 -8.34 16.77 -15.16
N THR A 207 -7.27 16.17 -14.64
CA THR A 207 -6.72 14.90 -15.11
C THR A 207 -7.33 13.73 -14.34
N GLY A 208 -7.59 12.60 -15.02
CA GLY A 208 -8.13 11.41 -14.37
C GLY A 208 -9.51 11.68 -13.75
N LEU A 209 -9.70 11.22 -12.51
CA LEU A 209 -10.96 11.38 -11.77
C LEU A 209 -11.38 12.84 -11.58
N TRP A 210 -10.44 13.79 -11.68
CA TRP A 210 -10.71 15.23 -11.58
C TRP A 210 -11.37 15.83 -12.83
N ALA A 211 -11.56 15.04 -13.89
CA ALA A 211 -12.41 15.44 -15.01
C ALA A 211 -13.91 15.39 -14.65
N LEU A 212 -14.28 14.62 -13.62
CA LEU A 212 -15.64 14.56 -13.10
C LEU A 212 -15.96 15.86 -12.33
N PRO A 213 -17.22 16.34 -12.37
CA PRO A 213 -17.61 17.56 -11.67
C PRO A 213 -17.56 17.42 -10.14
N ASP A 214 -17.93 16.24 -9.62
CA ASP A 214 -17.90 15.93 -8.18
C ASP A 214 -17.47 14.47 -7.97
N PRO A 215 -16.16 14.16 -8.05
CA PRO A 215 -15.67 12.81 -7.85
C PRO A 215 -15.79 12.42 -6.37
N GLU A 216 -16.36 11.25 -6.11
CA GLU A 216 -16.54 10.73 -4.75
C GLU A 216 -15.24 10.14 -4.18
N LYS A 217 -14.99 10.40 -2.90
CA LYS A 217 -13.86 9.82 -2.15
C LYS A 217 -14.12 8.33 -1.85
N PRO A 218 -13.12 7.44 -1.94
CA PRO A 218 -13.34 6.02 -1.73
C PRO A 218 -13.74 5.67 -0.29
N TRP A 219 -13.20 6.38 0.72
CA TRP A 219 -13.62 6.20 2.11
C TRP A 219 -15.08 6.63 2.38
N ASP A 220 -15.59 7.65 1.68
CA ASP A 220 -16.99 8.08 1.79
C ASP A 220 -17.93 7.07 1.10
N TRP A 221 -17.55 6.58 -0.08
CA TRP A 221 -18.26 5.50 -0.77
C TRP A 221 -18.36 4.23 0.10
N ARG A 222 -17.24 3.81 0.71
CA ARG A 222 -17.20 2.67 1.64
C ARG A 222 -18.10 2.90 2.86
N LYS A 223 -18.19 4.13 3.38
CA LYS A 223 -19.07 4.47 4.51
C LYS A 223 -20.54 4.34 4.12
N LYS A 224 -20.95 4.88 2.96
CA LYS A 224 -22.33 4.77 2.46
C LYS A 224 -22.77 3.32 2.28
N LYS A 225 -21.91 2.47 1.70
CA LYS A 225 -22.21 1.03 1.50
C LYS A 225 -22.43 0.26 2.81
N ARG A 226 -21.69 0.60 3.87
CA ARG A 226 -21.88 -0.01 5.19
C ARG A 226 -23.22 0.38 5.82
N ILE A 227 -23.68 1.60 5.60
CA ILE A 227 -24.92 2.13 6.19
C ILE A 227 -26.16 1.66 5.40
N GLY A 228 -26.05 1.50 4.07
CA GLY A 228 -27.16 1.04 3.22
C GLY A 228 -27.43 -0.47 3.21
N THR A 229 -26.84 -1.23 4.15
CA THR A 229 -27.07 -2.68 4.33
C THR A 229 -27.80 -2.95 5.65
N VAL A 230 -28.50 -1.95 6.21
CA VAL A 230 -29.36 -2.09 7.40
C VAL A 230 -30.81 -1.95 6.98
#